data_AF-A0A2W4VV32-F1
#
_entry.id   AF-A0A2W4VV32-F1
#
_cell.length_a   1.000
_cell.length_b   1.000
_cell.length_c   1.000
_cell.angle_alpha   90.00
_cell.angle_beta   90.00
_cell.angle_gamma   90.00
#
_symmetry.space_group_name_H-M   'P 1'
#
loop_
_entity.id
_entity.type
_entity.pdbx_description
1 polymer ?
#
loop_
_entity_poly.entity_id
_entity_poly.type
_entity_poly.pdbx_seq_one_letter_code
_entity_poly.pdbx_strand_id
1 'polypeptide(L)'
;MPRQFSIDQVSVGQFSVGQVAISLGRRLVKPAGALSVAISVAIALVFGVAPLALAPVALAQVLCPELRFPFLADPLQDQPRDPLLPNPPVQRPLSPLELHDLEQDLDQLALEAAALDQAGELADARQLWRREIRLRRLLGIEPELAAIDRVGRGLRSHRHPRPPALHRAARRNSR
;
A
#
# COMPACT_ATOMS: atom_id res chain seq x y z
N MET A 1 -6.05 23.29 43.91
CA MET A 1 -7.04 22.24 44.25
C MET A 1 -7.13 21.25 43.09
N PRO A 2 -6.63 20.00 43.21
CA PRO A 2 -6.82 18.98 42.18
C PRO A 2 -7.99 18.06 42.54
N ARG A 3 -8.88 17.77 41.58
CA ARG A 3 -9.88 16.70 41.72
C ARG A 3 -9.43 15.48 40.91
N GLN A 4 -9.06 14.44 41.66
CA GLN A 4 -8.97 13.06 41.20
C GLN A 4 -10.39 12.55 40.92
N PHE A 5 -10.58 11.84 39.81
CA PHE A 5 -11.68 10.91 39.64
C PHE A 5 -11.11 9.58 39.14
N SER A 6 -11.30 8.57 39.97
CA SER A 6 -11.05 7.14 39.75
C SER A 6 -12.41 6.44 39.67
N ILE A 7 -12.41 5.15 39.28
CA ILE A 7 -13.52 4.17 39.40
C ILE A 7 -14.47 4.24 38.15
N ASP A 8 -14.84 3.19 37.41
CA ASP A 8 -14.80 1.73 37.64
C ASP A 8 -14.84 0.92 36.33
N GLN A 9 -14.40 -0.33 36.46
CA GLN A 9 -14.57 -1.43 35.52
C GLN A 9 -16.05 -1.78 35.29
N VAL A 10 -16.45 -1.99 34.03
CA VAL A 10 -17.74 -2.61 33.69
C VAL A 10 -17.48 -3.91 32.95
N SER A 11 -17.61 -5.00 33.70
CA SER A 11 -17.66 -6.38 33.24
C SER A 11 -19.04 -6.65 32.65
N VAL A 12 -19.12 -7.16 31.42
CA VAL A 12 -20.38 -7.58 30.79
C VAL A 12 -20.23 -9.00 30.26
N GLY A 13 -21.03 -9.91 30.83
CA GLY A 13 -21.68 -10.97 30.07
C GLY A 13 -20.98 -12.33 30.00
N GLN A 14 -21.08 -13.11 31.06
CA GLN A 14 -21.02 -14.57 31.00
C GLN A 14 -22.20 -15.10 30.16
N PHE A 15 -21.92 -15.90 29.12
CA PHE A 15 -22.94 -16.68 28.44
C PHE A 15 -22.83 -18.15 28.89
N SER A 16 -23.84 -18.56 29.66
CA SER A 16 -24.09 -19.94 30.06
C SER A 16 -24.94 -20.61 28.99
N VAL A 17 -24.44 -21.67 28.36
CA VAL A 17 -25.22 -22.53 27.47
C VAL A 17 -25.52 -23.80 28.23
N GLY A 18 -26.81 -23.97 28.55
CA GLY A 18 -27.34 -25.07 29.34
C GLY A 18 -27.07 -26.43 28.72
N GLN A 19 -26.69 -27.37 29.58
CA GLN A 19 -26.63 -28.78 29.29
C GLN A 19 -28.05 -29.33 29.09
N VAL A 20 -28.29 -29.98 27.96
CA VAL A 20 -29.45 -30.84 27.76
C VAL A 20 -28.97 -32.28 27.89
N ALA A 21 -29.23 -32.87 29.05
CA ALA A 21 -29.07 -34.29 29.30
C ALA A 21 -30.24 -35.05 28.68
N ILE A 22 -29.98 -35.97 27.74
CA ILE A 22 -30.94 -36.97 27.30
C ILE A 22 -30.40 -38.33 27.73
N SER A 23 -30.95 -38.83 28.83
CA SER A 23 -30.77 -40.20 29.28
C SER A 23 -31.56 -41.15 28.39
N LEU A 24 -30.89 -42.10 27.73
CA LEU A 24 -31.54 -43.31 27.24
C LEU A 24 -30.66 -44.53 27.52
N GLY A 25 -30.91 -45.15 28.67
CA GLY A 25 -30.47 -46.52 28.91
C GLY A 25 -31.31 -47.48 28.09
N ARG A 26 -30.68 -48.33 27.28
CA ARG A 26 -31.30 -49.57 26.80
C ARG A 26 -30.24 -50.61 26.40
N ARG A 27 -30.05 -51.53 27.34
CA ARG A 27 -29.77 -52.97 27.24
C ARG A 27 -28.72 -53.45 26.23
N LEU A 28 -27.67 -54.06 26.79
CA LEU A 28 -26.84 -55.08 26.17
C LEU A 28 -27.67 -56.10 25.37
N VAL A 29 -27.27 -56.31 24.12
CA VAL A 29 -27.25 -57.64 23.49
C VAL A 29 -25.98 -57.74 22.64
N LYS A 30 -25.03 -58.57 23.09
CA LYS A 30 -24.11 -59.31 22.20
C LYS A 30 -24.68 -60.73 22.14
N PRO A 31 -24.73 -61.39 20.97
CA PRO A 31 -23.56 -62.19 20.62
C PRO A 31 -23.30 -62.38 19.11
N ALA A 32 -22.05 -62.76 18.86
CA ALA A 32 -21.57 -63.71 17.85
C ALA A 32 -22.17 -63.65 16.42
N GLY A 33 -21.36 -63.12 15.50
CA GLY A 33 -21.52 -63.34 14.06
C GLY A 33 -20.21 -63.01 13.37
N ALA A 34 -19.57 -64.05 12.83
CA ALA A 34 -18.33 -63.96 12.06
C ALA A 34 -18.50 -63.19 10.74
N LEU A 35 -17.37 -62.78 10.17
CA LEU A 35 -17.17 -62.31 8.79
C LEU A 35 -17.70 -60.90 8.47
N SER A 36 -16.79 -59.93 8.45
CA SER A 36 -16.90 -58.80 7.54
C SER A 36 -15.53 -58.50 6.94
N VAL A 37 -15.23 -59.23 5.87
CA VAL A 37 -14.38 -58.72 4.79
C VAL A 37 -15.17 -57.60 4.09
N ALA A 38 -14.44 -56.59 3.61
CA ALA A 38 -14.90 -55.28 3.13
C ALA A 38 -15.10 -54.30 4.31
N ILE A 39 -14.38 -53.19 4.44
CA ILE A 39 -14.07 -52.20 3.42
C ILE A 39 -12.76 -51.51 3.84
N SER A 40 -11.63 -51.86 3.24
CA SER A 40 -10.36 -51.09 3.36
C SER A 40 -10.10 -50.21 2.12
N VAL A 41 -11.14 -49.81 1.39
CA VAL A 41 -11.02 -48.91 0.24
C VAL A 41 -11.88 -47.67 0.48
N ALA A 42 -11.45 -46.83 1.41
CA ALA A 42 -12.01 -45.49 1.60
C ALA A 42 -11.00 -44.51 2.25
N ILE A 43 -9.69 -44.72 2.07
CA ILE A 43 -8.65 -43.73 2.46
C ILE A 43 -7.73 -43.45 1.25
N ALA A 44 -8.28 -43.48 0.05
CA ALA A 44 -7.57 -43.10 -1.18
C ALA A 44 -8.39 -42.12 -2.03
N LEU A 45 -9.22 -41.28 -1.38
CA LEU A 45 -10.01 -40.25 -2.07
C LEU A 45 -10.22 -39.00 -1.21
N VAL A 46 -9.18 -38.59 -0.47
CA VAL A 46 -9.09 -37.26 0.18
C VAL A 46 -7.77 -36.55 -0.18
N PHE A 47 -6.87 -37.19 -0.91
CA PHE A 47 -5.59 -36.60 -1.36
C PHE A 47 -5.52 -36.39 -2.88
N GLY A 48 -6.67 -36.28 -3.54
CA GLY A 48 -6.76 -36.13 -5.00
C GLY A 48 -7.48 -34.85 -5.40
N VAL A 49 -6.70 -33.87 -5.85
CA VAL A 49 -7.11 -32.76 -6.74
C VAL A 49 -7.91 -31.61 -6.11
N ALA A 50 -7.18 -30.67 -5.52
CA ALA A 50 -7.44 -29.25 -5.74
C ALA A 50 -6.15 -28.46 -5.45
N PRO A 51 -5.37 -28.05 -6.46
CA PRO A 51 -4.52 -26.89 -6.25
C PRO A 51 -5.48 -25.71 -6.18
N LEU A 52 -5.93 -25.37 -4.97
CA LEU A 52 -6.62 -24.11 -4.71
C LEU A 52 -5.56 -23.03 -4.90
N ALA A 53 -5.35 -22.64 -6.16
CA ALA A 53 -4.48 -21.58 -6.58
C ALA A 53 -5.06 -20.27 -6.00
N LEU A 54 -4.70 -19.98 -4.76
CA LEU A 54 -4.78 -18.63 -4.20
C LEU A 54 -3.65 -17.81 -4.85
N ALA A 55 -3.73 -17.63 -6.17
CA ALA A 55 -2.92 -16.62 -6.82
C ALA A 55 -3.40 -15.27 -6.25
N PRO A 56 -2.53 -14.46 -5.65
CA PRO A 56 -2.91 -13.09 -5.35
C PRO A 56 -3.29 -12.45 -6.68
N VAL A 57 -4.56 -12.05 -6.82
CA VAL A 57 -4.95 -11.18 -7.93
C VAL A 57 -4.08 -9.95 -7.75
N ALA A 58 -3.08 -9.79 -8.61
CA ALA A 58 -2.36 -8.55 -8.74
C ALA A 58 -3.41 -7.53 -9.19
N LEU A 59 -3.91 -6.72 -8.25
CA LEU A 59 -4.74 -5.58 -8.60
C LEU A 59 -3.79 -4.62 -9.32
N ALA A 60 -3.73 -4.72 -10.64
CA ALA A 60 -3.26 -3.62 -11.47
C ALA A 60 -4.02 -2.39 -10.97
N GLN A 61 -3.30 -1.45 -10.35
CA GLN A 61 -3.88 -0.20 -9.87
C GLN A 61 -4.45 0.49 -11.11
N VAL A 62 -5.75 0.35 -11.34
CA VAL A 62 -6.44 1.05 -12.42
C VAL A 62 -6.50 2.51 -11.96
N LEU A 63 -5.47 3.28 -12.30
CA LEU A 63 -5.51 4.72 -12.18
C LEU A 63 -6.73 5.21 -12.97
N CYS A 64 -7.51 6.13 -12.37
CA CYS A 64 -8.61 6.78 -13.07
C CYS A 64 -8.12 7.25 -14.45
N PRO A 65 -8.81 6.89 -15.56
CA PRO A 65 -8.39 7.25 -16.91
C PRO A 65 -8.01 8.73 -17.06
N GLU A 66 -8.79 9.60 -16.43
CA GLU A 66 -8.67 11.07 -16.41
C GLU A 66 -7.35 11.55 -15.79
N LEU A 67 -6.77 10.80 -14.86
CA LEU A 67 -5.46 11.12 -14.27
C LEU A 67 -4.31 10.39 -14.98
N ARG A 68 -4.58 9.19 -15.50
CA ARG A 68 -3.56 8.32 -16.12
C ARG A 68 -3.11 8.87 -17.47
N PHE A 69 -4.06 9.22 -18.34
CA PHE A 69 -3.72 9.62 -19.71
C PHE A 69 -2.89 10.91 -19.76
N PRO A 70 -3.21 11.98 -19.01
CA PRO A 70 -2.40 13.21 -19.04
C PRO A 70 -1.01 13.05 -18.39
N PHE A 71 -0.85 12.14 -17.43
CA PHE A 71 0.45 11.89 -16.79
C PHE A 71 1.40 11.06 -17.66
N LEU A 72 0.85 10.12 -18.44
CA LEU A 72 1.61 9.26 -19.34
C LEU A 72 1.81 9.87 -20.74
N ALA A 73 1.12 10.98 -21.04
CA ALA A 73 1.28 11.71 -22.30
C ALA A 73 2.72 12.25 -22.47
N ASP A 74 3.10 12.47 -23.73
CA ASP A 74 4.34 13.17 -24.08
C ASP A 74 4.23 14.64 -23.62
N PRO A 75 5.12 15.11 -22.71
CA PRO A 75 5.06 16.48 -22.21
C PRO A 75 5.22 17.55 -23.30
N LEU A 76 5.87 17.22 -24.42
CA LEU A 76 6.03 18.16 -25.55
C LEU A 76 4.71 18.41 -26.30
N GLN A 77 3.71 17.55 -26.11
CA GLN A 77 2.39 17.65 -26.73
C GLN A 77 1.35 18.33 -25.82
N ASP A 78 1.74 18.75 -24.61
CA ASP A 78 0.82 19.39 -23.68
C ASP A 78 0.24 20.69 -24.26
N GLN A 79 -1.05 20.92 -23.99
CA GLN A 79 -1.77 22.12 -24.42
C GLN A 79 -2.61 22.65 -23.24
N PRO A 80 -2.29 23.83 -22.67
CA PRO A 80 -1.14 24.69 -23.01
C PRO A 80 0.21 24.00 -22.69
N ARG A 81 1.24 24.37 -23.45
CA ARG A 81 2.60 23.88 -23.23
C ARG A 81 3.10 24.33 -21.86
N ASP A 82 3.84 23.46 -21.18
CA ASP A 82 4.42 23.79 -19.89
C ASP A 82 5.37 25.00 -20.01
N PRO A 83 5.30 26.00 -19.11
CA PRO A 83 6.12 27.21 -19.22
C PRO A 83 7.61 26.99 -19.00
N LEU A 84 8.04 25.84 -18.45
CA LEU A 84 9.47 25.47 -18.39
C LEU A 84 9.99 24.93 -19.73
N LEU A 85 9.12 24.70 -20.71
CA LEU A 85 9.52 24.23 -22.01
C LEU A 85 9.62 25.40 -23.00
N PRO A 86 10.70 25.46 -23.80
CA PRO A 86 10.83 26.49 -24.82
C PRO A 86 9.74 26.35 -25.88
N ASN A 87 9.32 27.46 -26.48
CA ASN A 87 8.35 27.47 -27.58
C ASN A 87 9.02 27.88 -28.91
N PRO A 88 9.83 27.01 -29.54
CA PRO A 88 10.51 27.34 -30.78
C PRO A 88 9.52 27.51 -31.93
N PRO A 89 9.84 28.33 -32.94
CA PRO A 89 8.98 28.57 -34.10
C PRO A 89 8.76 27.34 -34.98
N VAL A 90 9.61 26.32 -34.85
CA VAL A 90 9.51 25.04 -35.55
C VAL A 90 9.66 23.89 -34.55
N GLN A 91 8.93 22.79 -34.77
CA GLN A 91 9.06 21.60 -33.95
C GLN A 91 10.45 20.97 -34.14
N ARG A 92 11.19 20.88 -33.05
CA ARG A 92 12.50 20.23 -32.98
C ARG A 92 12.71 19.61 -31.59
N PRO A 93 13.62 18.64 -31.47
CA PRO A 93 14.08 18.20 -30.16
C PRO A 93 14.69 19.36 -29.35
N LEU A 94 14.65 19.22 -28.03
CA LEU A 94 15.37 20.11 -27.12
C LEU A 94 16.89 19.97 -27.39
N SER A 95 17.56 21.11 -27.44
CA SER A 95 19.01 21.19 -27.56
C SER A 95 19.68 20.80 -26.23
N PRO A 96 20.98 20.42 -26.24
CA PRO A 96 21.68 20.09 -25.00
C PRO A 96 21.66 21.22 -23.95
N LEU A 97 21.70 22.48 -24.38
CA LEU A 97 21.60 23.63 -23.48
C LEU A 97 20.20 23.74 -22.87
N GLU A 98 19.14 23.60 -23.66
CA GLU A 98 17.76 23.63 -23.15
C GLU A 98 17.47 22.46 -22.21
N LEU A 99 18.06 21.29 -22.44
CA LEU A 99 17.96 20.15 -21.51
C LEU A 99 18.67 20.45 -20.19
N HIS A 100 19.83 21.11 -20.23
CA HIS A 100 20.54 21.53 -19.03
C HIS A 100 19.77 22.57 -18.23
N ASP A 101 19.23 23.59 -18.90
CA ASP A 101 18.40 24.63 -18.27
C ASP A 101 17.13 24.00 -17.64
N LEU A 102 16.48 23.10 -18.38
CA LEU A 102 15.32 22.35 -17.88
C LEU A 102 15.67 21.53 -16.64
N GLU A 103 16.83 20.88 -16.58
CA GLU A 103 17.26 20.13 -15.40
C GLU A 103 17.38 21.03 -14.17
N GLN A 104 17.98 22.21 -14.31
CA GLN A 104 18.11 23.19 -13.22
C GLN A 104 16.74 23.69 -12.75
N ASP A 105 15.84 24.01 -13.69
CA ASP A 105 14.49 24.46 -13.37
C ASP A 105 13.68 23.37 -12.65
N LEU A 106 13.88 22.10 -13.02
CA LEU A 106 13.21 20.97 -12.37
C LEU A 106 13.77 20.69 -10.97
N ASP A 107 15.05 20.95 -10.73
CA ASP A 107 15.63 20.91 -9.40
C ASP A 107 15.07 22.03 -8.51
N GLN A 108 14.85 23.23 -9.05
CA GLN A 108 14.19 24.31 -8.34
C GLN A 108 12.72 23.97 -8.05
N LEU A 109 11.98 23.45 -9.03
CA LEU A 109 10.59 23.01 -8.88
C LEU A 109 10.45 21.93 -7.79
N ALA A 110 11.43 21.03 -7.71
CA ALA A 110 11.52 20.00 -6.69
C ALA A 110 11.69 20.56 -5.27
N LEU A 111 12.44 21.66 -5.12
CA LEU A 111 12.61 22.37 -3.84
C LEU A 111 11.33 23.10 -3.44
N GLU A 112 10.67 23.77 -4.38
CA GLU A 112 9.38 24.45 -4.14
C GLU A 112 8.31 23.46 -3.66
N ALA A 113 8.20 22.31 -4.32
CA ALA A 113 7.28 21.27 -3.92
C ALA A 113 7.57 20.73 -2.51
N ALA A 114 8.84 20.59 -2.15
CA ALA A 114 9.23 20.19 -0.79
C ALA A 114 8.91 21.26 0.26
N ALA A 115 9.05 22.54 -0.08
CA ALA A 115 8.67 23.64 0.80
C ALA A 115 7.15 23.66 1.06
N LEU A 116 6.34 23.47 0.00
CA LEU A 116 4.88 23.34 0.13
C LEU A 116 4.49 22.15 1.02
N ASP A 117 5.17 21.01 0.85
CA ASP A 117 4.94 19.84 1.69
C ASP A 117 5.23 20.10 3.17
N GLN A 118 6.34 20.79 3.46
CA GLN A 118 6.72 21.19 4.82
C GLN A 118 5.75 22.21 5.43
N ALA A 119 5.14 23.07 4.60
CA ALA A 119 4.10 24.00 5.01
C ALA A 119 2.74 23.33 5.26
N GLY A 120 2.60 22.02 4.98
CA GLY A 120 1.34 21.29 5.09
C GLY A 120 0.44 21.39 3.85
N GLU A 121 0.89 22.07 2.79
CA GLU A 121 0.17 22.28 1.53
C GLU A 121 0.37 21.08 0.58
N LEU A 122 0.06 19.88 1.09
CA LEU A 122 0.33 18.62 0.39
C LEU A 122 -0.41 18.51 -0.96
N ALA A 123 -1.57 19.19 -1.11
CA ALA A 123 -2.29 19.21 -2.37
C ALA A 123 -1.46 19.87 -3.49
N ASP A 124 -0.88 21.03 -3.20
CA ASP A 124 -0.11 21.82 -4.15
C ASP A 124 1.28 21.21 -4.39
N ALA A 125 1.92 20.70 -3.32
CA ALA A 125 3.16 19.92 -3.45
C ALA A 125 3.00 18.75 -4.44
N ARG A 126 1.88 18.01 -4.36
CA ARG A 126 1.58 16.92 -5.29
C ARG A 126 1.37 17.38 -6.72
N GLN A 127 0.84 18.59 -6.95
CA GLN A 127 0.72 19.12 -8.31
C GLN A 127 2.10 19.38 -8.91
N LEU A 128 2.99 20.03 -8.14
CA LEU A 128 4.36 20.30 -8.58
C LEU A 128 5.16 19.02 -8.80
N TRP A 129 5.07 18.03 -7.90
CA TRP A 129 5.76 16.74 -8.10
C TRP A 129 5.30 15.99 -9.35
N ARG A 130 4.00 15.99 -9.66
CA ARG A 130 3.51 15.35 -10.90
C ARG A 130 4.05 16.05 -12.14
N ARG A 131 4.04 17.39 -12.12
CA ARG A 131 4.60 18.22 -13.18
C ARG A 131 6.09 17.95 -13.37
N GLU A 132 6.86 17.96 -12.28
CA GLU A 132 8.30 17.67 -12.27
C GLU A 132 8.60 16.29 -12.87
N ILE A 133 7.99 15.22 -12.35
CA ILE A 133 8.23 13.85 -12.80
C ILE A 133 7.97 13.72 -14.31
N ARG A 134 6.84 14.27 -14.77
CA ARG A 134 6.45 14.22 -16.18
C ARG A 134 7.48 14.92 -17.06
N LEU A 135 8.00 16.07 -16.65
CA LEU A 135 9.02 16.81 -17.41
C LEU A 135 10.40 16.15 -17.36
N ARG A 136 10.78 15.49 -16.25
CA ARG A 136 12.05 14.75 -16.16
C ARG A 136 12.16 13.61 -17.17
N ARG A 137 11.04 13.10 -17.70
CA ARG A 137 11.04 12.14 -18.81
C ARG A 137 11.80 12.65 -20.05
N LEU A 138 11.81 13.96 -20.27
CA LEU A 138 12.54 14.58 -21.39
C LEU A 138 14.07 14.50 -21.21
N LEU A 139 14.55 14.31 -19.97
CA LEU A 139 15.95 14.10 -19.63
C LEU A 139 16.35 12.61 -19.69
N GLY A 140 15.38 11.70 -19.84
CA GLY A 140 15.58 10.26 -19.90
C GLY A 140 14.89 9.50 -18.75
N ILE A 141 15.06 8.18 -18.77
CA ILE A 141 14.39 7.28 -17.81
C ILE A 141 14.96 7.38 -16.38
N GLU A 142 16.28 7.54 -16.24
CA GLU A 142 16.92 7.59 -14.92
C GLU A 142 16.48 8.82 -14.11
N PRO A 143 16.45 10.05 -14.66
CA PRO A 143 15.92 11.22 -13.95
C PRO A 143 14.44 11.08 -13.55
N GLU A 144 13.60 10.49 -14.42
CA GLU A 144 12.19 10.25 -14.13
C GLU A 144 12.03 9.27 -12.94
N LEU A 145 12.72 8.13 -12.97
CA LEU A 145 12.66 7.13 -11.92
C LEU A 145 13.21 7.64 -10.58
N ALA A 146 14.30 8.40 -10.61
CA ALA A 146 14.87 9.01 -9.41
C ALA A 146 13.87 9.96 -8.73
N ALA A 147 13.15 10.77 -9.50
CA ALA A 147 12.12 11.65 -8.98
C ALA A 147 10.90 10.87 -8.46
N ILE A 148 10.44 9.84 -9.17
CA ILE A 148 9.34 8.97 -8.73
C ILE A 148 9.67 8.34 -7.36
N ASP A 149 10.88 7.80 -7.21
CA ASP A 149 11.29 7.15 -5.96
C ASP A 149 11.41 8.16 -4.81
N ARG A 150 11.99 9.35 -5.06
CA ARG A 150 12.06 10.44 -4.08
C ARG A 150 10.67 10.87 -3.60
N VAL A 151 9.77 11.20 -4.53
CA VAL A 151 8.39 11.61 -4.23
C VAL A 151 7.63 10.48 -3.52
N GLY A 152 7.81 9.25 -3.97
CA GLY A 152 7.21 8.06 -3.36
C GLY A 152 7.63 7.87 -1.91
N ARG A 153 8.91 8.10 -1.56
CA ARG A 153 9.37 8.07 -0.16
C ARG A 153 8.71 9.15 0.70
N GLY A 154 8.59 10.37 0.18
CA GLY A 154 7.90 11.48 0.87
C GLY A 154 6.44 11.13 1.15
N LEU A 155 5.69 10.74 0.11
CA LEU A 155 4.27 10.42 0.22
C LEU A 155 3.97 9.22 1.15
N ARG A 156 4.82 8.20 1.19
CA ARG A 156 4.67 7.08 2.14
C ARG A 156 4.76 7.54 3.59
N SER A 157 5.62 8.52 3.87
CA SER A 157 5.81 9.07 5.22
C SER A 157 4.55 9.80 5.72
N HIS A 158 3.80 10.45 4.82
CA HIS A 158 2.50 11.07 5.13
C HIS A 158 1.38 10.06 5.40
N ARG A 159 1.39 8.91 4.72
CA ARG A 159 0.38 7.84 4.92
C ARG A 159 0.58 7.06 6.21
N HIS A 160 1.83 6.90 6.60
CA HIS A 160 2.24 6.16 7.78
C HIS A 160 3.24 7.01 8.55
N PRO A 161 2.78 7.99 9.35
CA PRO A 161 3.67 8.71 10.25
C PRO A 161 4.34 7.66 11.12
N ARG A 162 5.67 7.52 11.00
CA ARG A 162 6.42 6.62 11.87
C ARG A 162 6.08 7.03 13.31
N PRO A 163 5.60 6.10 14.16
CA PRO A 163 5.41 6.44 15.57
C PRO A 163 6.73 7.00 16.09
N PRO A 164 6.69 8.07 16.92
CA PRO A 164 7.90 8.65 17.48
C PRO A 164 8.72 7.50 18.05
N ALA A 165 10.00 7.42 17.66
CA ALA A 165 10.86 6.34 18.09
C ALA A 165 10.82 6.32 19.62
N LEU A 166 10.07 5.37 20.18
CA LEU A 166 10.04 5.17 21.62
C LEU A 166 11.48 4.92 22.00
N HIS A 167 12.08 5.91 22.66
CA HIS A 167 13.46 5.87 23.10
C HIS A 167 13.69 4.49 23.68
N ARG A 168 14.61 3.75 23.05
CA ARG A 168 15.04 2.40 23.43
C ARG A 168 15.85 2.50 24.73
N ALA A 169 15.26 3.08 25.76
CA ALA A 169 15.80 3.29 27.09
C ALA A 169 15.23 2.21 28.02
N ALA A 170 15.47 0.92 27.71
CA ALA A 170 15.04 -0.16 28.60
C ALA A 170 15.85 -1.46 28.46
N ARG A 171 17.10 -1.44 27.97
CA ARG A 171 17.98 -2.64 27.99
C ARG A 171 19.46 -2.35 28.27
N ARG A 172 19.72 -1.43 29.20
CA ARG A 172 20.96 -1.42 30.00
C ARG A 172 20.57 -1.57 31.47
N ASN A 173 20.14 -2.78 31.85
CA ASN A 173 20.12 -3.20 33.25
C ASN A 173 19.98 -4.72 33.34
N SER A 174 21.12 -5.39 33.19
CA SER A 174 21.40 -6.78 33.56
C SER A 174 22.90 -6.91 33.24
N ARG A 175 23.78 -6.46 34.14
CA ARG A 175 24.35 -7.26 35.26
C ARG A 175 24.84 -8.61 34.76
#